data_AF-A0AAD9RSG5-F1
#
_entry.id   AF-A0AAD9RSG5-F1
#
_cell.length_a   1.000
_cell.length_b   1.000
_cell.length_c   1.000
_cell.angle_alpha   90.00
_cell.angle_beta   90.00
_cell.angle_gamma   90.00
#
_symmetry.space_group_name_H-M   'P 1'
#
loop_
_entity.id
_entity.type
_entity.pdbx_description
1 polymer ?
#
loop_
_entity_poly.entity_id
_entity_poly.type
_entity_poly.pdbx_seq_one_letter_code
_entity_poly.pdbx_strand_id
1 'polypeptide(L)'
;MSTEKVTSNTDCSKKLDNKLIKEIPSTEGIKSVDSLNALRKALKQIEADMDNETTDGDQYGATLTHYEVHLKKCVENEKFLTIFKQLPREEQNAWMSEQYKNVCDLPQSLIELMSGAFYPGDCRRSPTERPDWLDMDKFRKGQQFTKDNYSTVWLGSLYGLYFLYNFEDSLRPIIMSGKSYTPYKAFKRYLSTLKRMDEIYFGEPWTKGSPAYQDVQNIRMQHLAIREKLCKYDNKTLCDASTLEDPYAPKYDVIRKDMQTVCPVPNHGQYPWDLWTASSPKRPKSLNQVEMALVQFGFVVFVILKPDVLGICNATDENLEAYCHMWKGIGYLLGIQDEFNFCRGSLEEIKQRAKDILEYWVKPNLRNYNKNFEHMVRAMFEGLSYFFPLMNYETMALQALELIDLSAPNLYASLSYSTWMFYKIFNFVTRRLIRIPITRKGLNWLLSYSKNRAIDFDAKKHAELQEKSLKSSLNASIYQPLITAQ
;
A
#
# COMPACT_ATOMS: atom_id res chain seq x y z
N MET A 1 59.03 4.67 30.74
CA MET A 1 58.28 3.49 31.25
C MET A 1 56.82 3.90 31.32
N SER A 2 55.85 3.37 30.59
CA SER A 2 55.79 2.52 29.40
C SER A 2 54.44 2.87 28.79
N THR A 3 54.45 3.24 27.51
CA THR A 3 53.29 3.53 26.68
C THR A 3 52.50 2.25 26.42
N GLU A 4 51.21 2.21 26.75
CA GLU A 4 50.29 1.23 26.16
C GLU A 4 49.17 1.94 25.42
N LYS A 5 49.19 1.69 24.11
CA LYS A 5 48.28 2.18 23.09
C LYS A 5 46.93 1.48 23.20
N VAL A 6 45.89 2.29 23.10
CA VAL A 6 44.55 1.90 22.67
C VAL A 6 44.64 1.18 21.32
N THR A 7 44.24 -0.09 21.27
CA THR A 7 43.90 -0.78 20.03
C THR A 7 42.40 -1.00 19.96
N SER A 8 41.77 -0.24 19.08
CA SER A 8 40.41 -0.44 18.59
C SER A 8 40.32 -1.79 17.86
N ASN A 9 39.45 -2.69 18.31
CA ASN A 9 39.04 -3.86 17.53
C ASN A 9 37.97 -3.45 16.51
N THR A 10 38.43 -2.74 15.47
CA THR A 10 37.70 -2.50 14.22
C THR A 10 38.27 -3.43 13.15
N ASP A 11 38.00 -4.74 13.23
CA ASP A 11 38.42 -5.67 12.17
C ASP A 11 37.57 -6.94 12.06
N CYS A 12 36.24 -6.80 11.94
CA CYS A 12 35.37 -7.93 11.55
C CYS A 12 34.33 -7.60 10.45
N SER A 13 34.40 -6.41 9.81
CA SER A 13 33.46 -6.05 8.72
C SER A 13 34.13 -5.69 7.38
N LYS A 14 35.43 -5.99 7.19
CA LYS A 14 36.16 -5.63 5.95
C LYS A 14 36.79 -6.81 5.18
N LYS A 15 36.38 -8.05 5.43
CA LYS A 15 36.88 -9.23 4.68
C LYS A 15 35.84 -10.10 3.97
N LEU A 16 34.59 -9.67 3.89
CA LEU A 16 33.64 -10.20 2.91
C LEU A 16 33.33 -9.11 1.89
N ASP A 17 34.25 -8.89 0.96
CA ASP A 17 33.89 -8.43 -0.38
C ASP A 17 35.06 -8.60 -1.36
N ASN A 18 34.69 -8.87 -2.62
CA ASN A 18 35.49 -8.79 -3.87
C ASN A 18 35.99 -10.07 -4.56
N LYS A 19 35.61 -11.29 -4.15
CA LYS A 19 35.91 -12.49 -4.97
C LYS A 19 34.72 -13.30 -5.49
N LEU A 20 33.50 -13.04 -4.99
CA LEU A 20 32.27 -13.71 -5.46
C LEU A 20 31.25 -12.75 -6.12
N ILE A 21 31.51 -11.44 -6.14
CA ILE A 21 30.64 -10.42 -6.73
C ILE A 21 31.07 -10.04 -8.17
N LYS A 22 32.16 -10.61 -8.70
CA LYS A 22 32.64 -10.32 -10.06
C LYS A 22 32.06 -11.20 -11.17
N GLU A 23 31.09 -12.06 -10.87
CA GLU A 23 30.34 -12.82 -11.88
C GLU A 23 28.84 -12.74 -11.60
N ILE A 24 28.31 -11.52 -11.50
CA ILE A 24 26.87 -11.27 -11.59
C ILE A 24 26.59 -10.85 -13.03
N PRO A 25 26.03 -11.73 -13.89
CA PRO A 25 25.48 -11.29 -15.15
C PRO A 25 24.30 -10.36 -14.85
N SER A 26 24.17 -9.30 -15.63
CA SER A 26 22.91 -8.57 -15.78
C SER A 26 21.76 -9.55 -15.95
N THR A 27 20.55 -9.16 -15.51
CA THR A 27 19.29 -9.91 -15.63
C THR A 27 18.88 -10.37 -17.04
N GLU A 28 19.75 -10.18 -18.04
CA GLU A 28 19.74 -10.86 -19.32
C GLU A 28 20.80 -11.97 -19.33
N GLY A 29 20.39 -13.23 -19.05
CA GLY A 29 21.16 -14.38 -19.53
C GLY A 29 21.26 -15.59 -18.60
N ILE A 30 20.16 -16.31 -18.40
CA ILE A 30 20.23 -17.77 -18.27
C ILE A 30 19.86 -18.33 -19.64
N LYS A 31 20.88 -18.60 -20.47
CA LYS A 31 20.69 -18.94 -21.91
C LYS A 31 20.74 -20.45 -22.20
N SER A 32 20.99 -21.32 -21.22
CA SER A 32 21.05 -22.76 -21.46
C SER A 32 20.03 -23.54 -20.63
N VAL A 33 19.35 -24.49 -21.29
CA VAL A 33 18.39 -25.43 -20.68
C VAL A 33 19.07 -26.24 -19.56
N ASP A 34 20.36 -26.55 -19.71
CA ASP A 34 21.13 -27.31 -18.74
C ASP A 34 21.33 -26.54 -17.42
N SER A 35 21.58 -25.23 -17.49
CA SER A 35 21.67 -24.37 -16.30
C SER A 35 20.35 -24.33 -15.52
N LEU A 36 19.21 -24.24 -16.22
CA LEU A 36 17.89 -24.27 -15.59
C LEU A 36 17.58 -25.62 -14.94
N ASN A 37 17.92 -26.73 -15.62
CA ASN A 37 17.75 -28.07 -15.07
C ASN A 37 18.57 -28.29 -13.79
N ALA A 38 19.79 -27.75 -13.75
CA ALA A 38 20.63 -27.79 -12.54
C ALA A 38 19.98 -27.01 -11.37
N LEU A 39 19.46 -25.80 -11.62
CA LEU A 39 18.75 -25.01 -10.60
C LEU A 39 17.51 -25.75 -10.08
N ARG A 40 16.69 -26.32 -10.97
CA ARG A 40 15.51 -27.11 -10.60
C ARG A 40 15.86 -28.31 -9.72
N LYS A 41 16.92 -29.05 -10.09
CA LYS A 41 17.39 -30.21 -9.31
C LYS A 41 17.89 -29.78 -7.94
N ALA A 42 18.64 -28.69 -7.85
CA ALA A 42 19.14 -28.15 -6.59
C ALA A 42 17.99 -27.69 -5.68
N LEU A 43 16.97 -27.01 -6.24
CA LEU A 43 15.79 -26.58 -5.49
C LEU A 43 15.04 -27.77 -4.88
N LYS A 44 14.75 -28.79 -5.69
CA LYS A 44 14.09 -30.03 -5.23
C LYS A 44 14.87 -30.77 -4.15
N GLN A 45 16.21 -30.78 -4.24
CA GLN A 45 17.03 -31.40 -3.20
C GLN A 45 16.93 -30.63 -1.88
N ILE A 46 16.98 -29.30 -1.92
CA ILE A 46 16.85 -28.46 -0.72
C ILE A 46 15.47 -28.66 -0.08
N GLU A 47 14.41 -28.72 -0.88
CA GLU A 47 13.05 -29.03 -0.40
C GLU A 47 12.98 -30.38 0.29
N ALA A 48 13.50 -31.44 -0.34
CA ALA A 48 13.53 -32.78 0.22
C ALA A 48 14.35 -32.86 1.53
N ASP A 49 15.49 -32.16 1.59
CA ASP A 49 16.31 -32.08 2.81
C ASP A 49 15.53 -31.41 3.96
N MET A 50 14.78 -30.34 3.67
CA MET A 50 13.96 -29.63 4.65
C MET A 50 12.77 -30.44 5.17
N ASP A 51 12.19 -31.31 4.34
CA ASP A 51 11.08 -32.19 4.73
C ASP A 51 11.53 -33.37 5.59
N ASN A 52 12.78 -33.81 5.42
CA ASN A 52 13.39 -34.88 6.21
C ASN A 52 13.87 -34.43 7.59
N GLU A 53 14.06 -33.13 7.82
CA GLU A 53 14.34 -32.56 9.14
C GLU A 53 13.07 -32.60 10.02
N THR A 54 12.96 -33.63 10.87
CA THR A 54 11.89 -33.78 11.88
C THR A 54 11.80 -32.55 12.78
N THR A 55 10.57 -32.09 13.01
CA THR A 55 10.20 -30.92 13.82
C THR A 55 10.58 -31.09 15.28
N ASP A 56 11.46 -30.22 15.81
CA ASP A 56 11.29 -29.76 17.20
C ASP A 56 9.96 -29.01 17.23
N GLY A 57 8.95 -29.62 17.87
CA GLY A 57 7.56 -29.16 17.90
C GLY A 57 7.32 -27.83 18.61
N ASP A 58 8.37 -27.14 19.04
CA ASP A 58 8.27 -26.02 19.98
C ASP A 58 8.36 -24.62 19.33
N GLN A 59 8.83 -24.49 18.07
CA GLN A 59 9.03 -23.15 17.48
C GLN A 59 7.83 -22.58 16.72
N TYR A 60 6.89 -23.44 16.29
CA TYR A 60 5.80 -23.06 15.38
C TYR A 60 4.37 -23.33 15.93
N GLY A 61 4.26 -23.94 17.11
CA GLY A 61 2.98 -24.19 17.79
C GLY A 61 2.11 -25.29 17.14
N ALA A 62 1.24 -25.92 17.92
CA ALA A 62 0.42 -27.07 17.52
C ALA A 62 -0.73 -26.77 16.53
N THR A 63 -0.65 -25.67 15.76
CA THR A 63 -1.78 -25.11 14.98
C THR A 63 -1.49 -24.94 13.48
N LEU A 64 -0.27 -25.18 13.01
CA LEU A 64 0.09 -25.04 11.60
C LEU A 64 0.06 -26.39 10.87
N THR A 65 -0.45 -26.37 9.64
CA THR A 65 -0.41 -27.52 8.74
C THR A 65 1.02 -27.81 8.29
N HIS A 66 1.28 -29.04 7.85
CA HIS A 66 2.59 -29.43 7.32
C HIS A 66 3.03 -28.53 6.14
N TYR A 67 2.09 -28.15 5.26
CA TYR A 67 2.36 -27.27 4.11
C TYR A 67 2.76 -25.86 4.52
N GLU A 68 2.15 -25.32 5.59
CA GLU A 68 2.53 -24.01 6.13
C GLU A 68 3.93 -24.02 6.73
N VAL A 69 4.28 -25.09 7.44
CA VAL A 69 5.62 -25.28 7.98
C VAL A 69 6.64 -25.39 6.85
N HIS A 70 6.35 -26.18 5.81
CA HIS A 70 7.20 -26.31 4.63
C HIS A 70 7.44 -24.96 3.93
N LEU A 71 6.37 -24.21 3.67
CA LEU A 71 6.46 -22.90 3.02
C LEU A 71 7.30 -21.91 3.86
N LYS A 72 7.11 -21.88 5.18
CA LYS A 72 7.92 -21.07 6.10
C LYS A 72 9.39 -21.46 6.06
N LYS A 73 9.70 -22.76 6.12
CA LYS A 73 11.08 -23.27 5.97
C LYS A 73 11.71 -22.79 4.66
N CYS A 74 10.99 -22.89 3.54
CA CYS A 74 11.47 -22.44 2.23
C CYS A 74 11.81 -20.94 2.22
N VAL A 75 10.91 -20.08 2.70
CA VAL A 75 11.11 -18.62 2.67
C VAL A 75 12.10 -18.11 3.72
N GLU A 76 12.47 -18.93 4.69
CA GLU A 76 13.55 -18.65 5.65
C GLU A 76 14.91 -19.20 5.20
N ASN A 77 14.93 -20.18 4.30
CA ASN A 77 16.16 -20.78 3.78
C ASN A 77 16.84 -19.91 2.72
N GLU A 78 18.06 -19.44 3.04
CA GLU A 78 18.82 -18.55 2.16
C GLU A 78 19.26 -19.20 0.84
N LYS A 79 19.62 -20.48 0.87
CA LYS A 79 20.02 -21.21 -0.34
C LYS A 79 18.82 -21.37 -1.27
N PHE A 80 17.67 -21.74 -0.70
CA PHE A 80 16.41 -21.82 -1.42
C PHE A 80 16.10 -20.48 -2.11
N LEU A 81 16.03 -19.37 -1.35
CA LEU A 81 15.70 -18.06 -1.91
C LEU A 81 16.69 -17.60 -3.00
N THR A 82 17.97 -17.94 -2.86
CA THR A 82 19.00 -17.58 -3.84
C THR A 82 18.80 -18.31 -5.16
N ILE A 83 18.45 -19.60 -5.12
CA ILE A 83 18.16 -20.41 -6.33
C ILE A 83 16.81 -20.02 -6.91
N PHE A 84 15.79 -19.91 -6.06
CA PHE A 84 14.42 -19.56 -6.45
C PHE A 84 14.38 -18.26 -7.25
N LYS A 85 15.08 -17.22 -6.80
CA LYS A 85 15.14 -15.92 -7.47
C LYS A 85 15.80 -15.96 -8.86
N GLN A 86 16.60 -16.98 -9.14
CA GLN A 86 17.24 -17.18 -10.45
C GLN A 86 16.34 -17.93 -11.44
N LEU A 87 15.30 -18.62 -10.99
CA LEU A 87 14.36 -19.29 -11.90
C LEU A 87 13.61 -18.27 -12.77
N PRO A 88 13.12 -18.66 -13.96
CA PRO A 88 12.20 -17.84 -14.74
C PRO A 88 10.98 -17.45 -13.89
N ARG A 89 10.45 -16.25 -14.12
CA ARG A 89 9.32 -15.71 -13.34
C ARG A 89 8.09 -16.61 -13.37
N GLU A 90 7.80 -17.19 -14.53
CA GLU A 90 6.69 -18.14 -14.71
C GLU A 90 6.85 -19.36 -13.80
N GLU A 91 8.07 -19.89 -13.66
CA GLU A 91 8.37 -21.01 -12.75
C GLU A 91 8.26 -20.59 -11.28
N GLN A 92 8.71 -19.38 -10.92
CA GLN A 92 8.54 -18.85 -9.56
C GLN A 92 7.06 -18.72 -9.18
N ASN A 93 6.23 -18.22 -10.11
CA ASN A 93 4.79 -18.08 -9.91
C ASN A 93 4.08 -19.44 -9.87
N ALA A 94 4.48 -20.38 -10.72
CA ALA A 94 3.94 -21.74 -10.72
C ALA A 94 4.24 -22.45 -9.40
N TRP A 95 5.47 -22.35 -8.90
CA TRP A 95 5.86 -22.90 -7.60
C TRP A 95 5.05 -22.28 -6.46
N MET A 96 4.96 -20.94 -6.40
CA MET A 96 4.13 -20.26 -5.39
C MET A 96 2.68 -20.73 -5.45
N SER A 97 2.15 -20.87 -6.66
CA SER A 97 0.78 -21.36 -6.85
C SER A 97 0.58 -22.80 -6.38
N GLU A 98 1.57 -23.66 -6.58
CA GLU A 98 1.55 -25.03 -6.09
C GLU A 98 1.59 -25.08 -4.55
N GLN A 99 2.45 -24.29 -3.92
CA GLN A 99 2.54 -24.25 -2.45
C GLN A 99 1.23 -23.76 -1.83
N TYR A 100 0.67 -22.68 -2.36
CA TYR A 100 -0.52 -22.06 -1.77
C TYR A 100 -1.80 -22.85 -1.96
N LYS A 101 -1.92 -23.64 -3.03
CA LYS A 101 -3.05 -24.59 -3.22
C LYS A 101 -3.24 -25.52 -2.02
N ASN A 102 -2.16 -25.85 -1.33
CA ASN A 102 -2.18 -26.78 -0.19
C ASN A 102 -2.18 -26.06 1.18
N VAL A 103 -2.05 -24.74 1.20
CA VAL A 103 -2.02 -23.92 2.43
C VAL A 103 -3.38 -23.30 2.71
N CYS A 104 -3.98 -22.61 1.73
CA CYS A 104 -5.27 -21.95 1.92
C CYS A 104 -6.04 -21.80 0.60
N ASP A 105 -7.38 -21.78 0.69
CA ASP A 105 -8.29 -21.61 -0.45
C ASP A 105 -8.36 -20.13 -0.90
N LEU A 106 -7.24 -19.61 -1.39
CA LEU A 106 -7.13 -18.26 -1.93
C LEU A 106 -7.39 -18.24 -3.44
N PRO A 107 -8.08 -17.21 -3.96
CA PRO A 107 -8.18 -16.98 -5.39
C PRO A 107 -6.81 -16.88 -6.07
N GLN A 108 -6.70 -17.46 -7.26
CA GLN A 108 -5.46 -17.46 -8.06
C GLN A 108 -4.90 -16.04 -8.28
N SER A 109 -5.77 -15.04 -8.40
CA SER A 109 -5.39 -13.63 -8.59
C SER A 109 -4.54 -13.07 -7.43
N LEU A 110 -4.75 -13.57 -6.20
CA LEU A 110 -4.04 -13.17 -4.99
C LEU A 110 -2.76 -13.97 -4.81
N ILE A 111 -2.79 -15.27 -5.11
CA ILE A 111 -1.64 -16.16 -5.12
C ILE A 111 -0.54 -15.62 -6.04
N GLU A 112 -0.91 -15.21 -7.25
CA GLU A 112 0.02 -14.58 -8.21
C GLU A 112 0.66 -13.30 -7.66
N LEU A 113 -0.07 -12.56 -6.82
CA LEU A 113 0.43 -11.33 -6.25
C LEU A 113 1.44 -11.61 -5.12
N MET A 114 1.26 -12.68 -4.34
CA MET A 114 2.09 -13.01 -3.17
C MET A 114 3.58 -13.14 -3.48
N SER A 115 3.95 -13.65 -4.66
CA SER A 115 5.37 -13.74 -5.05
C SER A 115 6.05 -12.36 -5.16
N GLY A 116 5.25 -11.30 -5.34
CA GLY A 116 5.69 -9.90 -5.27
C GLY A 116 6.37 -9.52 -3.95
N ALA A 117 6.12 -10.26 -2.86
CA ALA A 117 6.73 -10.01 -1.56
C ALA A 117 8.26 -10.18 -1.59
N PHE A 118 8.79 -11.05 -2.46
CA PHE A 118 10.23 -11.33 -2.55
C PHE A 118 11.03 -10.28 -3.32
N TYR A 119 10.36 -9.31 -3.94
CA TYR A 119 11.00 -8.33 -4.82
C TYR A 119 10.92 -6.91 -4.27
N PRO A 120 11.93 -6.06 -4.57
CA PRO A 120 11.84 -4.64 -4.28
C PRO A 120 10.66 -3.99 -5.00
N GLY A 121 10.01 -3.00 -4.36
CA GLY A 121 8.86 -2.31 -4.94
C GLY A 121 9.16 -1.46 -6.18
N ASP A 122 10.44 -1.15 -6.43
CA ASP A 122 10.90 -0.52 -7.67
C ASP A 122 11.85 -1.47 -8.42
N CYS A 123 11.45 -1.90 -9.61
CA CYS A 123 12.26 -2.73 -10.50
C CYS A 123 13.38 -1.98 -11.24
N ARG A 124 13.59 -0.69 -10.94
CA ARG A 124 14.65 0.18 -11.46
C ARG A 124 14.65 0.34 -12.98
N ARG A 125 13.49 0.14 -13.62
CA ARG A 125 13.33 0.36 -15.06
C ARG A 125 13.52 1.82 -15.46
N SER A 126 13.88 2.01 -16.73
CA SER A 126 14.07 3.33 -17.34
C SER A 126 12.80 4.17 -17.22
N PRO A 127 12.90 5.45 -16.81
CA PRO A 127 11.74 6.33 -16.65
C PRO A 127 11.18 6.86 -17.99
N THR A 128 11.86 6.58 -19.10
CA THR A 128 11.47 7.06 -20.45
C THR A 128 11.06 5.93 -21.39
N GLU A 129 11.36 4.68 -21.00
CA GLU A 129 11.00 3.51 -21.77
C GLU A 129 9.48 3.28 -21.67
N ARG A 130 8.88 2.98 -22.82
CA ARG A 130 7.47 2.61 -22.92
C ARG A 130 7.38 1.10 -23.15
N PRO A 131 6.52 0.39 -22.42
CA PRO A 131 6.31 -1.02 -22.68
C PRO A 131 5.47 -1.21 -23.95
N ASP A 132 5.65 -2.35 -24.62
CA ASP A 132 4.99 -2.66 -25.89
C ASP A 132 3.45 -2.65 -25.80
N TRP A 133 2.90 -2.98 -24.63
CA TRP A 133 1.45 -2.98 -24.40
C TRP A 133 0.85 -1.57 -24.20
N LEU A 134 1.67 -0.51 -24.10
CA LEU A 134 1.19 0.84 -23.79
C LEU A 134 0.55 1.51 -25.02
N ASP A 135 -0.77 1.46 -25.08
CA ASP A 135 -1.58 2.34 -25.92
C ASP A 135 -1.69 3.74 -25.28
N MET A 136 -1.05 4.74 -25.90
CA MET A 136 -1.06 6.12 -25.41
C MET A 136 -2.39 6.84 -25.62
N ASP A 137 -3.19 6.46 -26.61
CA ASP A 137 -4.50 7.09 -26.83
C ASP A 137 -5.50 6.58 -25.79
N LYS A 138 -5.44 5.29 -25.46
CA LYS A 138 -6.17 4.72 -24.33
C LYS A 138 -5.72 5.30 -22.98
N PHE A 139 -4.43 5.54 -22.81
CA PHE A 139 -3.90 6.24 -21.62
C PHE A 139 -4.52 7.64 -21.47
N ARG A 140 -4.55 8.42 -22.56
CA ARG A 140 -5.15 9.77 -22.59
C ARG A 140 -6.67 9.75 -22.39
N LYS A 141 -7.38 8.74 -22.91
CA LYS A 141 -8.80 8.53 -22.59
C LYS A 141 -9.01 8.33 -21.08
N GLY A 142 -8.13 7.56 -20.43
CA GLY A 142 -8.14 7.38 -18.97
C GLY A 142 -7.91 8.71 -18.23
N GLN A 143 -6.96 9.52 -18.69
CA GLN A 143 -6.73 10.87 -18.14
C GLN A 143 -7.97 11.76 -18.30
N GLN A 144 -8.64 11.73 -19.45
CA GLN A 144 -9.86 12.48 -19.68
C GLN A 144 -10.99 12.03 -18.77
N PHE A 145 -11.17 10.71 -18.60
CA PHE A 145 -12.15 10.17 -17.66
C PHE A 145 -11.88 10.65 -16.22
N THR A 146 -10.61 10.71 -15.80
CA THR A 146 -10.22 11.25 -14.50
C THR A 146 -10.50 12.76 -14.39
N LYS A 147 -10.25 13.56 -15.44
CA LYS A 147 -10.60 14.99 -15.47
C LYS A 147 -12.10 15.22 -15.29
N ASP A 148 -12.92 14.45 -16.01
CA ASP A 148 -14.38 14.58 -15.98
C ASP A 148 -14.98 14.16 -14.62
N ASN A 149 -14.29 13.28 -13.90
CA ASN A 149 -14.72 12.71 -12.62
C ASN A 149 -13.77 13.04 -11.45
N TYR A 150 -13.05 14.17 -11.53
CA TYR A 150 -11.92 14.46 -10.64
C TYR A 150 -12.21 14.30 -9.14
N SER A 151 -13.30 14.92 -8.66
CA SER A 151 -13.65 14.86 -7.24
C SER A 151 -14.08 13.47 -6.76
N THR A 152 -14.72 12.69 -7.62
CA THR A 152 -15.19 11.34 -7.28
C THR A 152 -14.09 10.30 -7.38
N VAL A 153 -13.18 10.44 -8.36
CA VAL A 153 -11.95 9.63 -8.44
C VAL A 153 -11.07 9.88 -7.21
N TRP A 154 -10.93 11.13 -6.79
CA TRP A 154 -10.20 11.46 -5.58
C TRP A 154 -10.86 10.88 -4.32
N LEU A 155 -12.19 11.02 -4.19
CA LEU A 155 -12.94 10.44 -3.07
C LEU A 155 -12.81 8.91 -3.02
N GLY A 156 -12.92 8.23 -4.18
CA GLY A 156 -12.67 6.79 -4.29
C GLY A 156 -11.27 6.40 -3.83
N SER A 157 -10.26 7.19 -4.20
CA SER A 157 -8.87 6.98 -3.77
C SER A 157 -8.68 7.14 -2.25
N LEU A 158 -9.41 8.07 -1.62
CA LEU A 158 -9.39 8.23 -0.16
C LEU A 158 -9.98 7.02 0.56
N TYR A 159 -11.08 6.46 0.05
CA TYR A 159 -11.66 5.24 0.63
C TYR A 159 -10.73 4.04 0.43
N GLY A 160 -10.04 3.94 -0.70
CA GLY A 160 -9.03 2.89 -0.88
C GLY A 160 -7.86 3.06 0.10
N LEU A 161 -7.39 4.29 0.30
CA LEU A 161 -6.35 4.57 1.29
C LEU A 161 -6.79 4.29 2.73
N TYR A 162 -8.07 4.55 3.06
CA TYR A 162 -8.66 4.15 4.33
C TYR A 162 -8.45 2.64 4.57
N PHE A 163 -8.75 1.78 3.59
CA PHE A 163 -8.56 0.34 3.76
C PHE A 163 -7.10 -0.10 3.70
N LEU A 164 -6.24 0.62 3.00
CA LEU A 164 -4.81 0.32 3.02
C LEU A 164 -4.18 0.54 4.40
N TYR A 165 -4.62 1.56 5.14
CA TYR A 165 -4.11 1.82 6.50
C TYR A 165 -4.49 0.74 7.51
N ASN A 166 -5.42 -0.15 7.17
CA ASN A 166 -5.74 -1.32 7.97
C ASN A 166 -4.58 -2.35 7.98
N PHE A 167 -3.75 -2.38 6.94
CA PHE A 167 -2.61 -3.29 6.87
C PHE A 167 -1.40 -2.66 7.57
N GLU A 168 -0.81 -3.35 8.56
CA GLU A 168 0.34 -2.85 9.31
C GLU A 168 1.54 -2.57 8.41
N ASP A 169 1.80 -3.45 7.44
CA ASP A 169 2.91 -3.30 6.50
C ASP A 169 2.69 -2.08 5.58
N SER A 170 1.46 -1.74 5.20
CA SER A 170 1.15 -0.52 4.45
C SER A 170 1.15 0.74 5.32
N LEU A 171 0.75 0.65 6.59
CA LEU A 171 0.69 1.78 7.53
C LEU A 171 2.08 2.18 8.06
N ARG A 172 2.98 1.20 8.25
CA ARG A 172 4.31 1.39 8.81
C ARG A 172 5.14 2.47 8.10
N PRO A 173 5.31 2.48 6.76
CA PRO A 173 6.01 3.55 6.05
C PRO A 173 5.39 4.94 6.30
N ILE A 174 4.07 5.01 6.49
CA ILE A 174 3.33 6.25 6.72
C ILE A 174 3.69 6.82 8.09
N ILE A 175 3.68 5.99 9.13
CA ILE A 175 4.07 6.37 10.50
C ILE A 175 5.56 6.74 10.53
N MET A 176 6.42 5.86 10.00
CA MET A 176 7.87 6.05 9.99
C MET A 176 8.32 7.26 9.18
N SER A 177 7.51 7.76 8.25
CA SER A 177 7.80 9.02 7.55
C SER A 177 7.79 10.23 8.49
N GLY A 178 7.04 10.18 9.60
CA GLY A 178 6.87 11.29 10.54
C GLY A 178 6.09 12.48 9.97
N LYS A 179 5.41 12.30 8.82
CA LYS A 179 4.78 13.36 8.02
C LYS A 179 3.25 13.33 8.01
N SER A 180 2.59 12.55 8.87
CA SER A 180 1.11 12.38 8.79
C SER A 180 0.37 12.20 10.10
N TYR A 181 1.07 12.02 11.20
CA TYR A 181 0.45 11.67 12.48
C TYR A 181 -0.19 12.89 13.20
N THR A 182 -0.08 14.10 12.66
CA THR A 182 -0.86 15.26 13.14
C THR A 182 -1.65 15.88 11.99
N PRO A 183 -2.79 16.55 12.25
CA PRO A 183 -3.60 17.20 11.22
C PRO A 183 -2.80 18.12 10.29
N TYR A 184 -1.91 18.97 10.80
CA TYR A 184 -1.12 19.86 9.96
C TYR A 184 -0.07 19.12 9.10
N LYS A 185 0.54 18.07 9.65
CA LYS A 185 1.49 17.24 8.89
C LYS A 185 0.76 16.47 7.78
N ALA A 186 -0.37 15.85 8.12
CA ALA A 186 -1.28 15.21 7.18
C ALA A 186 -1.73 16.17 6.07
N PHE A 187 -2.22 17.36 6.42
CA PHE A 187 -2.57 18.43 5.47
C PHE A 187 -1.48 18.64 4.42
N LYS A 188 -0.23 18.91 4.87
CA LYS A 188 0.90 19.13 3.95
C LYS A 188 1.18 17.91 3.07
N ARG A 189 1.13 16.70 3.63
CA ARG A 189 1.34 15.47 2.86
C ARG A 189 0.28 15.29 1.79
N TYR A 190 -0.99 15.27 2.16
CA TYR A 190 -2.07 14.93 1.23
C TYR A 190 -2.27 16.03 0.18
N LEU A 191 -2.03 17.30 0.53
CA LEU A 191 -1.97 18.38 -0.46
C LEU A 191 -0.81 18.17 -1.44
N SER A 192 0.38 17.76 -0.97
CA SER A 192 1.49 17.40 -1.87
C SER A 192 1.15 16.19 -2.74
N THR A 193 0.49 15.16 -2.21
CA THR A 193 0.09 13.98 -3.00
C THR A 193 -0.91 14.38 -4.08
N LEU A 194 -1.94 15.16 -3.74
CA LEU A 194 -2.92 15.71 -4.68
C LEU A 194 -2.24 16.45 -5.82
N LYS A 195 -1.35 17.40 -5.51
CA LYS A 195 -0.60 18.16 -6.52
C LYS A 195 0.16 17.24 -7.47
N ARG A 196 0.89 16.25 -6.96
CA ARG A 196 1.67 15.32 -7.80
C ARG A 196 0.78 14.46 -8.68
N MET A 197 -0.35 13.99 -8.14
CA MET A 197 -1.30 13.20 -8.90
C MET A 197 -1.96 14.03 -10.02
N ASP A 198 -2.21 15.32 -9.81
CA ASP A 198 -2.72 16.20 -10.87
C ASP A 198 -1.74 16.31 -12.03
N GLU A 199 -0.44 16.50 -11.74
CA GLU A 199 0.59 16.55 -12.79
C GLU A 199 0.59 15.25 -13.60
N ILE A 200 0.44 14.09 -12.95
CA ILE A 200 0.38 12.79 -13.63
C ILE A 200 -0.93 12.60 -14.42
N TYR A 201 -2.07 12.95 -13.83
CA TYR A 201 -3.38 12.79 -14.47
C TYR A 201 -3.57 13.74 -15.64
N PHE A 202 -2.93 14.91 -15.63
CA PHE A 202 -3.20 15.95 -16.61
C PHE A 202 -2.00 16.25 -17.53
N GLY A 203 -0.82 15.72 -17.22
CA GLY A 203 0.41 15.92 -17.99
C GLY A 203 0.90 14.67 -18.74
N GLU A 204 2.17 14.69 -19.16
CA GLU A 204 2.79 13.68 -20.01
C GLU A 204 3.97 13.02 -19.28
N PRO A 205 3.75 11.93 -18.52
CA PRO A 205 4.74 11.42 -17.57
C PRO A 205 5.92 10.66 -18.20
N TRP A 206 5.83 10.29 -19.49
CA TRP A 206 6.97 9.75 -20.26
C TRP A 206 7.82 10.83 -20.94
N THR A 207 7.38 12.08 -20.95
CA THR A 207 8.10 13.17 -21.62
C THR A 207 9.16 13.73 -20.68
N LYS A 208 10.43 13.38 -20.91
CA LYS A 208 11.55 13.85 -20.09
C LYS A 208 11.52 15.37 -19.94
N GLY A 209 11.57 15.83 -18.69
CA GLY A 209 11.54 17.26 -18.34
C GLY A 209 10.15 17.83 -18.09
N SER A 210 9.06 17.13 -18.45
CA SER A 210 7.70 17.56 -18.08
C SER A 210 7.50 17.56 -16.56
N PRO A 211 6.57 18.37 -16.02
CA PRO A 211 6.22 18.33 -14.59
C PRO A 211 5.80 16.93 -14.12
N ALA A 212 4.97 16.24 -14.92
CA ALA A 212 4.53 14.88 -14.67
C ALA A 212 5.71 13.89 -14.56
N TYR A 213 6.68 13.98 -15.48
CA TYR A 213 7.88 13.15 -15.45
C TYR A 213 8.69 13.40 -14.18
N GLN A 214 8.91 14.66 -13.80
CA GLN A 214 9.64 15.03 -12.60
C GLN A 214 8.96 14.50 -11.34
N ASP A 215 7.63 14.58 -11.27
CA ASP A 215 6.88 14.08 -10.12
C ASP A 215 6.90 12.56 -9.99
N VAL A 216 6.86 11.81 -11.10
CA VAL A 216 7.11 10.37 -11.07
C VAL A 216 8.49 10.06 -10.48
N GLN A 217 9.54 10.77 -10.89
CA GLN A 217 10.88 10.55 -10.34
C GLN A 217 10.94 10.89 -8.85
N ASN A 218 10.31 11.99 -8.44
CA ASN A 218 10.23 12.41 -7.04
C ASN A 218 9.53 11.34 -6.17
N ILE A 219 8.44 10.74 -6.66
CA ILE A 219 7.72 9.68 -5.96
C ILE A 219 8.61 8.44 -5.81
N ARG A 220 9.28 8.00 -6.87
CA ARG A 220 10.23 6.85 -6.80
C ARG A 220 11.33 7.10 -5.77
N MET A 221 11.94 8.28 -5.78
CA MET A 221 12.96 8.66 -4.79
C MET A 221 12.40 8.67 -3.36
N GLN A 222 11.17 9.13 -3.16
CA GLN A 222 10.53 9.09 -1.83
C GLN A 222 10.29 7.67 -1.35
N HIS A 223 9.81 6.77 -2.22
CA HIS A 223 9.62 5.35 -1.92
C HIS A 223 10.95 4.66 -1.60
N LEU A 224 12.01 4.97 -2.36
CA LEU A 224 13.35 4.44 -2.07
C LEU A 224 13.87 4.94 -0.72
N ALA A 225 13.77 6.25 -0.45
CA ALA A 225 14.27 6.84 0.79
C ALA A 225 13.58 6.27 2.03
N ILE A 226 12.26 6.09 1.99
CA ILE A 226 11.55 5.46 3.11
C ILE A 226 11.91 3.96 3.21
N ARG A 227 12.07 3.23 2.10
CA ARG A 227 12.51 1.83 2.12
C ARG A 227 13.90 1.69 2.75
N GLU A 228 14.86 2.52 2.36
CA GLU A 228 16.20 2.58 2.96
C GLU A 228 16.13 2.89 4.45
N LYS A 229 15.24 3.81 4.87
CA LYS A 229 15.01 4.09 6.29
C LYS A 229 14.50 2.86 7.04
N LEU A 230 13.55 2.12 6.48
CA LEU A 230 12.99 0.90 7.10
C LEU A 230 14.04 -0.22 7.21
N CYS A 231 14.93 -0.34 6.21
CA CYS A 231 15.99 -1.35 6.19
C CYS A 231 17.08 -1.12 7.25
N LYS A 232 17.15 0.05 7.89
CA LYS A 232 18.08 0.31 8.99
C LYS A 232 17.68 -0.38 10.30
N TYR A 233 16.45 -0.86 10.41
CA TYR A 233 15.91 -1.54 11.58
C TYR A 233 15.83 -3.05 11.31
N ASP A 234 16.15 -3.89 12.30
CA ASP A 234 15.74 -5.29 12.28
C ASP A 234 14.21 -5.40 12.40
N ASN A 235 13.61 -6.57 12.11
CA ASN A 235 12.14 -6.67 12.06
C ASN A 235 11.47 -6.54 13.43
N LYS A 236 12.15 -6.88 14.53
CA LYS A 236 11.61 -6.72 15.88
C LYS A 236 11.57 -5.24 16.26
N THR A 237 12.68 -4.53 16.15
CA THR A 237 12.76 -3.09 16.49
C THR A 237 11.94 -2.22 15.56
N LEU A 238 11.72 -2.66 14.32
CA LEU A 238 10.89 -1.95 13.36
C LEU A 238 9.41 -1.89 13.78
N CYS A 239 8.86 -2.96 14.35
CA CYS A 239 7.48 -2.97 14.83
C CYS A 239 7.27 -1.90 15.91
N ASP A 240 8.15 -1.87 16.91
CA ASP A 240 8.12 -0.89 18.01
C ASP A 240 8.26 0.54 17.47
N ALA A 241 9.25 0.79 16.60
CA ALA A 241 9.48 2.11 16.00
C ALA A 241 8.30 2.60 15.14
N SER A 242 7.46 1.69 14.64
CA SER A 242 6.29 1.99 13.81
C SER A 242 4.97 2.04 14.59
N THR A 243 5.03 1.96 15.91
CA THR A 243 3.87 2.09 16.79
C THR A 243 3.83 3.50 17.38
N LEU A 244 2.65 4.12 17.38
CA LEU A 244 2.47 5.40 18.07
C LEU A 244 2.35 5.13 19.57
N GLU A 245 3.02 5.93 20.40
CA GLU A 245 3.05 5.75 21.85
C GLU A 245 1.66 5.96 22.49
N ASP A 246 0.96 7.04 22.12
CA ASP A 246 -0.41 7.32 22.57
C ASP A 246 -1.32 7.74 21.39
N PRO A 247 -1.83 6.76 20.62
CA PRO A 247 -2.69 7.02 19.48
C PRO A 247 -4.09 7.47 19.92
N TYR A 248 -4.46 8.71 19.60
CA TYR A 248 -5.84 9.18 19.71
C TYR A 248 -6.84 8.37 18.83
N ALA A 249 -7.61 7.49 19.48
CA ALA A 249 -8.57 6.60 18.84
C ALA A 249 -9.88 6.44 19.64
N PRO A 250 -10.70 7.51 19.78
CA PRO A 250 -11.88 7.52 20.65
C PRO A 250 -13.04 6.60 20.19
N LYS A 251 -13.03 6.12 18.95
CA LYS A 251 -14.04 5.18 18.42
C LYS A 251 -13.50 3.75 18.32
N TYR A 252 -12.32 3.49 18.88
CA TYR A 252 -11.61 2.23 18.75
C TYR A 252 -12.45 1.03 19.18
N ASP A 253 -12.93 1.02 20.43
CA ASP A 253 -13.67 -0.11 20.97
C ASP A 253 -14.99 -0.35 20.24
N VAL A 254 -15.64 0.74 19.84
CA VAL A 254 -16.92 0.73 19.11
C VAL A 254 -16.74 0.10 17.72
N ILE A 255 -15.75 0.57 16.95
CA ILE A 255 -15.51 0.08 15.59
C ILE A 255 -14.94 -1.34 15.65
N ARG A 256 -14.00 -1.63 16.55
CA ARG A 256 -13.44 -2.97 16.72
C ARG A 256 -14.54 -3.99 17.01
N LYS A 257 -15.51 -3.65 17.87
CA LYS A 257 -16.66 -4.52 18.16
C LYS A 257 -17.50 -4.78 16.92
N ASP A 258 -17.81 -3.75 16.13
CA ASP A 258 -18.50 -3.93 14.85
C ASP A 258 -17.71 -4.88 13.94
N MET A 259 -16.42 -4.62 13.72
CA MET A 259 -15.57 -5.40 12.81
C MET A 259 -15.42 -6.86 13.26
N GLN A 260 -15.24 -7.11 14.55
CA GLN A 260 -15.18 -8.47 15.11
C GLN A 260 -16.51 -9.23 14.98
N THR A 261 -17.62 -8.53 14.79
CA THR A 261 -18.94 -9.13 14.60
C THR A 261 -19.22 -9.42 13.13
N VAL A 262 -18.93 -8.46 12.24
CA VAL A 262 -19.36 -8.52 10.83
C VAL A 262 -18.32 -9.07 9.87
N CYS A 263 -17.03 -9.00 10.22
CA CYS A 263 -15.96 -9.43 9.32
C CYS A 263 -15.69 -10.93 9.45
N PRO A 264 -15.40 -11.64 8.35
CA PRO A 264 -15.03 -13.06 8.39
C PRO A 264 -13.72 -13.28 9.13
N VAL A 265 -13.61 -14.41 9.84
CA VAL A 265 -12.33 -14.82 10.47
C VAL A 265 -11.37 -15.21 9.35
N PRO A 266 -10.13 -14.68 9.33
CA PRO A 266 -9.16 -15.09 8.31
C PRO A 266 -8.73 -16.54 8.49
N ASN A 267 -8.56 -17.24 7.38
CA ASN A 267 -7.88 -18.52 7.34
C ASN A 267 -6.39 -18.36 7.67
N HIS A 268 -5.75 -19.43 8.12
CA HIS A 268 -4.29 -19.44 8.27
C HIS A 268 -3.61 -19.34 6.90
N GLY A 269 -2.48 -18.61 6.84
CA GLY A 269 -1.73 -18.40 5.59
C GLY A 269 -2.41 -17.49 4.56
N GLN A 270 -3.54 -16.88 4.91
CA GLN A 270 -4.35 -16.06 3.99
C GLN A 270 -3.63 -14.80 3.52
N TYR A 271 -2.66 -14.29 4.28
CA TYR A 271 -1.98 -13.04 3.99
C TYR A 271 -0.55 -13.21 3.49
N PRO A 272 -0.05 -12.31 2.61
CA PRO A 272 1.35 -12.33 2.17
C PRO A 272 2.36 -12.21 3.33
N TRP A 273 2.00 -11.53 4.42
CA TRP A 273 2.89 -11.35 5.56
C TRP A 273 2.90 -12.53 6.54
N ASP A 274 1.99 -13.51 6.40
CA ASP A 274 1.98 -14.73 7.21
C ASP A 274 3.08 -15.73 6.78
N LEU A 275 3.67 -15.49 5.61
CA LEU A 275 4.80 -16.25 5.07
C LEU A 275 6.01 -16.28 6.01
N TRP A 276 6.20 -15.22 6.81
CA TRP A 276 7.32 -15.11 7.72
C TRP A 276 6.86 -14.92 9.15
N THR A 277 7.66 -15.38 10.10
CA THR A 277 7.52 -14.93 11.48
C THR A 277 7.75 -13.41 11.57
N ALA A 278 7.06 -12.73 12.49
CA ALA A 278 7.14 -11.27 12.60
C ALA A 278 8.57 -10.76 12.85
N SER A 279 9.38 -11.53 13.57
CA SER A 279 10.78 -11.21 13.87
C SER A 279 11.78 -11.72 12.83
N SER A 280 11.36 -12.50 11.83
CA SER A 280 12.28 -13.12 10.86
C SER A 280 13.13 -12.05 10.16
N PRO A 281 14.47 -12.15 10.14
CA PRO A 281 15.31 -11.20 9.42
C PRO A 281 15.11 -11.26 7.91
N LYS A 282 14.53 -12.35 7.39
CA LYS A 282 14.21 -12.55 5.97
C LYS A 282 12.86 -11.96 5.58
N ARG A 283 11.99 -11.60 6.55
CA ARG A 283 10.72 -10.93 6.27
C ARG A 283 10.97 -9.63 5.51
N PRO A 284 10.39 -9.46 4.30
CA PRO A 284 10.55 -8.25 3.51
C PRO A 284 10.16 -7.02 4.32
N LYS A 285 11.01 -6.00 4.26
CA LYS A 285 10.61 -4.65 4.69
C LYS A 285 9.56 -4.13 3.71
N SER A 286 8.61 -3.36 4.21
CA SER A 286 7.48 -2.80 3.44
C SER A 286 7.94 -2.08 2.15
N LEU A 287 7.00 -1.86 1.23
CA LEU A 287 7.20 -1.37 -0.15
C LEU A 287 7.92 -2.37 -1.05
N ASN A 288 7.55 -3.66 -0.94
CA ASN A 288 7.80 -4.67 -1.96
C ASN A 288 6.78 -4.56 -3.11
N GLN A 289 6.80 -5.45 -4.10
CA GLN A 289 5.88 -5.37 -5.24
C GLN A 289 4.41 -5.59 -4.84
N VAL A 290 4.13 -6.44 -3.84
CA VAL A 290 2.76 -6.61 -3.29
C VAL A 290 2.25 -5.28 -2.74
N GLU A 291 3.03 -4.63 -1.88
CA GLU A 291 2.64 -3.36 -1.26
C GLU A 291 2.41 -2.26 -2.32
N MET A 292 3.27 -2.20 -3.35
CA MET A 292 3.09 -1.22 -4.43
C MET A 292 1.82 -1.49 -5.24
N ALA A 293 1.50 -2.76 -5.50
CA ALA A 293 0.25 -3.16 -6.15
C ALA A 293 -0.98 -2.89 -5.27
N LEU A 294 -0.89 -3.10 -3.96
CA LEU A 294 -1.95 -2.75 -3.01
C LEU A 294 -2.20 -1.23 -2.97
N VAL A 295 -1.14 -0.42 -2.98
CA VAL A 295 -1.27 1.04 -3.11
C VAL A 295 -1.99 1.40 -4.41
N GLN A 296 -1.63 0.80 -5.54
CA GLN A 296 -2.31 1.00 -6.83
C GLN A 296 -3.78 0.55 -6.77
N PHE A 297 -4.08 -0.59 -6.14
CA PHE A 297 -5.44 -1.06 -5.86
C PHE A 297 -6.25 0.00 -5.12
N GLY A 298 -5.69 0.64 -4.08
CA GLY A 298 -6.38 1.68 -3.32
C GLY A 298 -6.81 2.89 -4.16
N PHE A 299 -6.07 3.24 -5.20
CA PHE A 299 -6.47 4.33 -6.11
C PHE A 299 -7.57 3.93 -7.10
N VAL A 300 -7.72 2.63 -7.38
CA VAL A 300 -8.54 2.16 -8.51
C VAL A 300 -9.84 1.50 -8.04
N VAL A 301 -9.81 0.75 -6.95
CA VAL A 301 -10.85 -0.22 -6.55
C VAL A 301 -12.27 0.36 -6.56
N PHE A 302 -12.52 1.47 -5.90
CA PHE A 302 -13.90 1.97 -5.76
C PHE A 302 -14.41 2.67 -7.02
N VAL A 303 -13.51 3.19 -7.85
CA VAL A 303 -13.89 3.76 -9.16
C VAL A 303 -14.42 2.67 -10.09
N ILE A 304 -13.81 1.48 -10.05
CA ILE A 304 -14.19 0.37 -10.93
C ILE A 304 -15.29 -0.54 -10.36
N LEU A 305 -15.39 -0.67 -9.02
CA LEU A 305 -16.38 -1.54 -8.37
C LEU A 305 -17.65 -0.84 -7.93
N LYS A 306 -17.57 0.43 -7.53
CA LYS A 306 -18.71 1.19 -7.01
C LYS A 306 -18.89 2.56 -7.70
N PRO A 307 -18.79 2.65 -9.05
CA PRO A 307 -18.95 3.93 -9.76
C PRO A 307 -20.31 4.58 -9.50
N ASP A 308 -21.38 3.79 -9.40
CA ASP A 308 -22.73 4.28 -9.13
C ASP A 308 -22.91 4.91 -7.75
N VAL A 309 -22.18 4.40 -6.75
CA VAL A 309 -22.21 4.92 -5.37
C VAL A 309 -21.39 6.20 -5.27
N LEU A 310 -20.28 6.28 -6.00
CA LEU A 310 -19.49 7.50 -6.18
C LEU A 310 -20.16 8.51 -7.14
N GLY A 311 -21.22 8.08 -7.84
CA GLY A 311 -22.01 8.85 -8.80
C GLY A 311 -21.25 9.24 -10.08
N ILE A 312 -20.40 8.32 -10.57
CA ILE A 312 -19.70 8.39 -11.85
C ILE A 312 -20.66 7.90 -12.95
N CYS A 313 -21.34 8.81 -13.63
CA CYS A 313 -22.38 8.44 -14.61
C CYS A 313 -21.85 7.93 -15.96
N ASN A 314 -20.60 8.22 -16.32
CA ASN A 314 -19.97 7.79 -17.57
C ASN A 314 -19.02 6.59 -17.37
N ALA A 315 -19.26 5.77 -16.36
CA ALA A 315 -18.50 4.54 -16.08
C ALA A 315 -18.87 3.41 -17.05
N THR A 316 -18.74 3.64 -18.36
CA THR A 316 -18.82 2.58 -19.37
C THR A 316 -17.59 1.68 -19.27
N ASP A 317 -17.69 0.43 -19.73
CA ASP A 317 -16.54 -0.49 -19.69
C ASP A 317 -15.34 0.08 -20.47
N GLU A 318 -15.56 0.75 -21.62
CA GLU A 318 -14.47 1.44 -22.35
C GLU A 318 -13.75 2.49 -21.48
N ASN A 319 -14.52 3.32 -20.76
CA ASN A 319 -13.94 4.37 -19.92
C ASN A 319 -13.24 3.81 -18.68
N LEU A 320 -13.81 2.78 -18.05
CA LEU A 320 -13.20 2.10 -16.91
C LEU A 320 -11.93 1.34 -17.33
N GLU A 321 -11.94 0.72 -18.52
CA GLU A 321 -10.77 0.06 -19.08
C GLU A 321 -9.67 1.07 -19.43
N ALA A 322 -10.02 2.23 -19.99
CA ALA A 322 -9.07 3.31 -20.23
C ALA A 322 -8.48 3.87 -18.92
N TYR A 323 -9.30 4.02 -17.87
CA TYR A 323 -8.86 4.42 -16.53
C TYR A 323 -7.89 3.40 -15.92
N CYS A 324 -8.20 2.11 -16.02
CA CYS A 324 -7.31 1.02 -15.61
C CYS A 324 -6.01 1.01 -16.42
N HIS A 325 -6.07 1.22 -17.73
CA HIS A 325 -4.89 1.27 -18.60
C HIS A 325 -3.97 2.45 -18.25
N MET A 326 -4.55 3.62 -17.95
CA MET A 326 -3.82 4.76 -17.41
C MET A 326 -3.10 4.38 -16.12
N TRP A 327 -3.81 3.77 -15.17
CA TRP A 327 -3.20 3.32 -13.91
C TRP A 327 -2.16 2.23 -14.10
N LYS A 328 -2.33 1.32 -15.06
CA LYS A 328 -1.32 0.32 -15.44
C LYS A 328 -0.02 1.02 -15.85
N GLY A 329 -0.13 2.04 -16.70
CA GLY A 329 0.98 2.90 -17.11
C GLY A 329 1.64 3.66 -15.95
N ILE A 330 0.86 4.22 -15.03
CA ILE A 330 1.38 4.90 -13.83
C ILE A 330 2.13 3.90 -12.93
N GLY A 331 1.56 2.73 -12.68
CA GLY A 331 2.21 1.66 -11.91
C GLY A 331 3.51 1.21 -12.56
N TYR A 332 3.53 1.09 -13.89
CA TYR A 332 4.74 0.79 -14.65
C TYR A 332 5.84 1.82 -14.37
N LEU A 333 5.52 3.11 -14.51
CA LEU A 333 6.46 4.21 -14.27
C LEU A 333 6.97 4.29 -12.84
N LEU A 334 6.15 3.91 -11.86
CA LEU A 334 6.51 3.86 -10.44
C LEU A 334 7.33 2.62 -10.06
N GLY A 335 7.63 1.74 -11.02
CA GLY A 335 8.52 0.59 -10.82
C GLY A 335 7.81 -0.72 -10.48
N ILE A 336 6.48 -0.80 -10.61
CA ILE A 336 5.72 -2.04 -10.45
C ILE A 336 5.96 -2.94 -11.66
N GLN A 337 6.46 -4.16 -11.45
CA GLN A 337 6.64 -5.15 -12.52
C GLN A 337 5.28 -5.52 -13.11
N ASP A 338 5.24 -5.88 -14.39
CA ASP A 338 4.00 -5.97 -15.15
C ASP A 338 3.10 -7.11 -14.64
N GLU A 339 3.72 -8.19 -14.16
CA GLU A 339 3.08 -9.32 -13.50
C GLU A 339 2.45 -8.97 -12.14
N PHE A 340 2.95 -7.96 -11.43
CA PHE A 340 2.38 -7.53 -10.13
C PHE A 340 1.48 -6.32 -10.26
N ASN A 341 1.50 -5.65 -11.41
CA ASN A 341 0.66 -4.48 -11.67
C ASN A 341 -0.81 -4.84 -11.44
N PHE A 342 -1.47 -4.10 -10.55
CA PHE A 342 -2.85 -4.38 -10.17
C PHE A 342 -3.81 -4.24 -11.37
N CYS A 343 -3.47 -3.36 -12.32
CA CYS A 343 -4.26 -3.12 -13.52
C CYS A 343 -3.84 -3.99 -14.72
N ARG A 344 -3.21 -5.15 -14.48
CA ARG A 344 -2.92 -6.13 -15.53
C ARG A 344 -4.16 -6.94 -15.92
N GLY A 345 -4.19 -7.40 -17.18
CA GLY A 345 -5.28 -8.18 -17.76
C GLY A 345 -6.42 -7.31 -18.29
N SER A 346 -7.55 -7.96 -18.55
CA SER A 346 -8.84 -7.37 -18.92
C SER A 346 -9.50 -6.64 -17.75
N LEU A 347 -10.48 -5.78 -18.05
CA LEU A 347 -11.26 -5.07 -17.02
C LEU A 347 -11.94 -6.04 -16.03
N GLU A 348 -12.44 -7.17 -16.51
CA GLU A 348 -13.10 -8.17 -15.67
C GLU A 348 -12.12 -8.87 -14.72
N GLU A 349 -10.91 -9.20 -15.18
CA GLU A 349 -9.85 -9.73 -14.31
C GLU A 349 -9.42 -8.70 -13.25
N ILE A 350 -9.35 -7.42 -13.61
CA ILE A 350 -9.03 -6.34 -12.65
C ILE A 350 -10.15 -6.19 -11.61
N LYS A 351 -11.43 -6.17 -12.04
CA LYS A 351 -12.58 -6.13 -11.13
C LYS A 351 -12.61 -7.35 -10.22
N GLN A 352 -12.33 -8.55 -10.75
CA GLN A 352 -12.30 -9.77 -9.94
C GLN A 352 -11.18 -9.72 -8.90
N ARG A 353 -9.96 -9.37 -9.30
CA ARG A 353 -8.83 -9.17 -8.37
C ARG A 353 -9.15 -8.15 -7.29
N ALA A 354 -9.85 -7.07 -7.64
CA ALA A 354 -10.29 -6.06 -6.68
C ALA A 354 -11.26 -6.63 -5.63
N LYS A 355 -12.23 -7.45 -6.08
CA LYS A 355 -13.15 -8.15 -5.18
C LYS A 355 -12.40 -9.15 -4.29
N ASP A 356 -11.48 -9.92 -4.87
CA ASP A 356 -10.68 -10.89 -4.13
C ASP A 356 -9.88 -10.21 -3.01
N ILE A 357 -9.20 -9.09 -3.29
CA ILE A 357 -8.49 -8.30 -2.26
C ILE A 357 -9.46 -7.83 -1.17
N LEU A 358 -10.65 -7.35 -1.54
CA LEU A 358 -11.64 -6.90 -0.56
C LEU A 358 -12.14 -8.04 0.33
N GLU A 359 -12.56 -9.16 -0.25
CA GLU A 359 -13.16 -10.28 0.48
C GLU A 359 -12.13 -11.08 1.29
N TYR A 360 -10.95 -11.33 0.73
CA TYR A 360 -9.96 -12.21 1.35
C TYR A 360 -8.86 -11.47 2.09
N TRP A 361 -8.58 -10.19 1.81
CA TRP A 361 -7.54 -9.47 2.56
C TRP A 361 -8.09 -8.32 3.40
N VAL A 362 -8.91 -7.44 2.84
CA VAL A 362 -9.37 -6.23 3.54
C VAL A 362 -10.38 -6.56 4.64
N LYS A 363 -11.51 -7.20 4.30
CA LYS A 363 -12.57 -7.51 5.28
C LYS A 363 -12.06 -8.36 6.44
N PRO A 364 -11.34 -9.48 6.22
CA PRO A 364 -10.89 -10.31 7.34
C PRO A 364 -9.89 -9.57 8.23
N ASN A 365 -9.02 -8.73 7.64
CA ASN A 365 -8.02 -7.98 8.41
C ASN A 365 -8.64 -6.86 9.25
N LEU A 366 -9.82 -6.33 8.88
CA LEU A 366 -10.53 -5.34 9.71
C LEU A 366 -10.90 -5.88 11.12
N ARG A 367 -10.94 -7.21 11.33
CA ARG A 367 -11.07 -7.78 12.69
C ARG A 367 -9.93 -7.37 13.62
N ASN A 368 -8.77 -7.09 13.05
CA ASN A 368 -7.56 -6.63 13.74
C ASN A 368 -7.46 -5.10 13.79
N TYR A 369 -8.61 -4.41 13.70
CA TYR A 369 -8.70 -2.96 13.85
C TYR A 369 -7.86 -2.50 15.06
N ASN A 370 -6.93 -1.57 14.82
CA ASN A 370 -5.95 -1.11 15.81
C ASN A 370 -6.01 0.41 15.99
N LYS A 371 -5.45 0.91 17.10
CA LYS A 371 -5.52 2.33 17.46
C LYS A 371 -4.68 3.22 16.52
N ASN A 372 -3.55 2.71 16.02
CA ASN A 372 -2.71 3.44 15.06
C ASN A 372 -3.46 3.72 13.76
N PHE A 373 -4.23 2.73 13.28
CA PHE A 373 -5.08 2.85 12.11
C PHE A 373 -6.09 3.99 12.29
N GLU A 374 -6.86 3.99 13.38
CA GLU A 374 -7.82 5.06 13.66
C GLU A 374 -7.14 6.43 13.73
N HIS A 375 -6.06 6.54 14.50
CA HIS A 375 -5.34 7.79 14.69
C HIS A 375 -4.85 8.37 13.36
N MET A 376 -4.21 7.55 12.53
CA MET A 376 -3.63 7.98 11.26
C MET A 376 -4.70 8.40 10.24
N VAL A 377 -5.83 7.71 10.21
CA VAL A 377 -6.97 8.09 9.36
C VAL A 377 -7.67 9.35 9.88
N ARG A 378 -7.79 9.52 11.20
CA ARG A 378 -8.30 10.77 11.79
C ARG A 378 -7.42 11.95 11.43
N ALA A 379 -6.10 11.82 11.59
CA ALA A 379 -5.15 12.85 11.19
C ALA A 379 -5.26 13.16 9.69
N MET A 380 -5.46 12.14 8.85
CA MET A 380 -5.73 12.33 7.42
C MET A 380 -6.96 13.18 7.16
N PHE A 381 -8.14 12.76 7.62
CA PHE A 381 -9.38 13.48 7.31
C PHE A 381 -9.45 14.85 7.98
N GLU A 382 -8.91 15.01 9.19
CA GLU A 382 -8.82 16.34 9.82
C GLU A 382 -7.86 17.26 9.05
N GLY A 383 -6.71 16.75 8.58
CA GLY A 383 -5.79 17.52 7.74
C GLY A 383 -6.41 17.91 6.39
N LEU A 384 -7.18 17.02 5.77
CA LEU A 384 -7.92 17.31 4.54
C LEU A 384 -9.00 18.37 4.76
N SER A 385 -9.62 18.40 5.95
CA SER A 385 -10.63 19.41 6.31
C SER A 385 -10.09 20.85 6.30
N TYR A 386 -8.77 21.04 6.35
CA TYR A 386 -8.15 22.38 6.33
C TYR A 386 -8.32 23.11 5.00
N PHE A 387 -8.54 22.40 3.90
CA PHE A 387 -8.83 23.00 2.60
C PHE A 387 -10.14 22.51 1.98
N PHE A 388 -10.62 21.33 2.36
CA PHE A 388 -11.87 20.77 1.86
C PHE A 388 -12.80 20.39 3.04
N PRO A 389 -13.70 21.28 3.47
CA PRO A 389 -14.46 21.16 4.71
C PRO A 389 -15.51 20.03 4.72
N LEU A 390 -15.63 19.26 3.63
CA LEU A 390 -16.52 18.11 3.53
C LEU A 390 -15.91 16.81 4.10
N MET A 391 -14.82 16.91 4.87
CA MET A 391 -14.09 15.76 5.41
C MET A 391 -14.33 15.61 6.91
N ASN A 392 -15.03 14.55 7.31
CA ASN A 392 -15.23 14.16 8.70
C ASN A 392 -14.95 12.65 8.86
N TYR A 393 -14.13 12.29 9.85
CA TYR A 393 -13.68 10.92 10.05
C TYR A 393 -14.84 9.91 10.15
N GLU A 394 -15.80 10.13 11.07
CA GLU A 394 -16.87 9.16 11.33
C GLU A 394 -17.75 8.93 10.10
N THR A 395 -18.05 10.02 9.38
CA THR A 395 -18.82 9.95 8.12
C THR A 395 -18.06 9.16 7.06
N MET A 396 -16.77 9.44 6.90
CA MET A 396 -15.94 8.76 5.90
C MET A 396 -15.74 7.27 6.26
N ALA A 397 -15.57 6.94 7.54
CA ALA A 397 -15.45 5.56 8.01
C ALA A 397 -16.74 4.76 7.75
N LEU A 398 -17.91 5.31 8.08
CA LEU A 398 -19.19 4.65 7.78
C LEU A 398 -19.39 4.40 6.29
N GLN A 399 -19.10 5.39 5.46
CA GLN A 399 -19.24 5.24 4.01
C GLN A 399 -18.21 4.26 3.43
N ALA A 400 -16.97 4.26 3.93
CA ALA A 400 -15.97 3.29 3.52
C ALA A 400 -16.48 1.87 3.78
N LEU A 401 -16.98 1.60 4.99
CA LEU A 401 -17.53 0.29 5.35
C LEU A 401 -18.75 -0.09 4.49
N GLU A 402 -19.64 0.85 4.21
CA GLU A 402 -20.76 0.64 3.28
C GLU A 402 -20.32 0.33 1.85
N LEU A 403 -19.20 0.90 1.38
CA LEU A 403 -18.65 0.61 0.05
C LEU A 403 -18.11 -0.81 -0.10
N ILE A 404 -17.87 -1.52 1.00
CA ILE A 404 -17.49 -2.93 1.01
C ILE A 404 -18.59 -3.80 1.61
N ASP A 405 -19.82 -3.27 1.65
CA ASP A 405 -21.03 -3.96 2.09
C ASP A 405 -20.95 -4.47 3.56
N LEU A 406 -20.23 -3.74 4.42
CA LEU A 406 -20.17 -3.98 5.87
C LEU A 406 -21.06 -3.00 6.63
N SER A 407 -21.76 -3.52 7.65
CA SER A 407 -22.52 -2.70 8.59
C SER A 407 -21.66 -2.33 9.80
N ALA A 408 -21.88 -1.13 10.35
CA ALA A 408 -21.24 -0.66 11.58
C ALA A 408 -22.28 -0.01 12.51
N PRO A 409 -23.22 -0.81 13.05
CA PRO A 409 -24.34 -0.29 13.83
C PRO A 409 -23.88 0.41 15.12
N ASN A 410 -22.82 -0.07 15.78
CA ASN A 410 -22.32 0.58 16.98
C ASN A 410 -21.66 1.93 16.63
N LEU A 411 -20.89 2.01 15.54
CA LEU A 411 -20.34 3.28 15.05
C LEU A 411 -21.46 4.29 14.71
N TYR A 412 -22.47 3.84 13.96
CA TYR A 412 -23.61 4.66 13.57
C TYR A 412 -24.40 5.17 14.79
N ALA A 413 -24.65 4.31 15.78
CA ALA A 413 -25.31 4.70 17.03
C ALA A 413 -24.48 5.68 17.87
N SER A 414 -23.15 5.69 17.70
CA SER A 414 -22.24 6.56 18.45
C SER A 414 -22.07 7.96 17.86
N LEU A 415 -22.73 8.27 16.74
CA LEU A 415 -22.64 9.58 16.09
C LEU A 415 -23.31 10.66 16.94
N SER A 416 -22.71 11.85 17.00
CA SER A 416 -23.42 13.04 17.46
C SER A 416 -24.52 13.42 16.45
N TYR A 417 -25.50 14.21 16.88
CA TYR A 417 -26.55 14.69 15.98
C TYR A 417 -26.00 15.48 14.79
N SER A 418 -24.97 16.31 15.00
CA SER A 418 -24.33 17.09 13.92
C SER A 418 -23.62 16.19 12.91
N THR A 419 -22.88 15.19 13.38
CA THR A 419 -22.20 14.23 12.51
C THR A 419 -23.20 13.35 11.78
N TRP A 420 -24.27 12.91 12.43
CA TRP A 420 -25.36 12.17 11.80
C TRP A 420 -26.02 12.98 10.68
N MET A 421 -26.35 14.25 10.93
CA MET A 421 -26.91 15.15 9.93
C MET A 421 -25.94 15.32 8.75
N PHE A 422 -24.66 15.56 9.04
CA PHE A 422 -23.62 15.67 8.02
C PHE A 422 -23.51 14.39 7.17
N TYR A 423 -23.51 13.21 7.81
CA TYR A 423 -23.51 11.92 7.12
C TYR A 423 -24.72 11.75 6.19
N LYS A 424 -25.94 12.13 6.63
CA LYS A 424 -27.14 12.07 5.78
C LYS A 424 -27.05 13.01 4.58
N ILE A 425 -26.61 14.25 4.79
CA ILE A 425 -26.41 15.23 3.71
C ILE A 425 -25.34 14.74 2.73
N PHE A 426 -24.19 14.31 3.25
CA PHE A 426 -23.07 13.86 2.42
C PHE A 426 -23.43 12.61 1.61
N ASN A 427 -24.17 11.65 2.19
CA ASN A 427 -24.72 10.51 1.46
C ASN A 427 -25.72 10.93 0.38
N PHE A 428 -26.59 11.89 0.66
CA PHE A 428 -27.52 12.40 -0.35
C PHE A 428 -26.77 13.07 -1.52
N VAL A 429 -25.74 13.86 -1.23
CA VAL A 429 -24.90 14.51 -2.23
C VAL A 429 -24.20 13.47 -3.11
N THR A 430 -23.48 12.54 -2.49
CA THR A 430 -22.65 11.54 -3.20
C THR A 430 -23.48 10.50 -3.94
N ARG A 431 -24.60 10.02 -3.39
CA ARG A 431 -25.41 8.97 -4.01
C ARG A 431 -26.47 9.51 -4.98
N ARG A 432 -26.90 10.76 -4.84
CA ARG A 432 -27.98 11.35 -5.65
C ARG A 432 -27.53 12.57 -6.45
N LEU A 433 -27.12 13.65 -5.78
CA LEU A 433 -26.92 14.94 -6.45
C LEU A 433 -25.76 14.95 -7.43
N ILE A 434 -24.68 14.22 -7.14
CA ILE A 434 -23.48 14.20 -7.99
C ILE A 434 -23.74 13.55 -9.35
N ARG A 435 -24.81 12.76 -9.48
CA ARG A 435 -25.23 12.19 -10.77
C ARG A 435 -25.72 13.24 -11.76
N ILE A 436 -26.09 14.42 -11.25
CA ILE A 436 -26.49 15.54 -12.09
C ILE A 436 -25.19 16.24 -12.59
N PRO A 437 -25.01 16.39 -13.91
CA PRO A 437 -23.75 16.90 -14.48
C PRO A 437 -23.29 18.25 -13.91
N ILE A 438 -24.23 19.16 -13.62
CA ILE A 438 -23.89 20.49 -13.07
C ILE A 438 -23.31 20.38 -11.65
N THR A 439 -23.85 19.49 -10.82
CA THR A 439 -23.36 19.29 -9.45
C THR A 439 -21.97 18.66 -9.45
N ARG A 440 -21.73 17.67 -10.32
CA ARG A 440 -20.40 17.07 -10.50
C ARG A 440 -19.36 18.10 -10.95
N LYS A 441 -19.70 18.92 -11.96
CA LYS A 441 -18.83 20.02 -12.41
C LYS A 441 -18.56 21.01 -11.27
N GLY A 442 -19.59 21.36 -10.49
CA GLY A 442 -19.46 22.19 -9.30
C GLY A 442 -18.54 21.61 -8.23
N LEU A 443 -18.64 20.30 -7.95
CA LEU A 443 -17.76 19.64 -6.97
C LEU A 443 -16.32 19.50 -7.46
N ASN A 444 -16.10 19.19 -8.75
CA ASN A 444 -14.78 19.18 -9.36
C ASN A 444 -14.12 20.57 -9.30
N TRP A 445 -14.90 21.62 -9.60
CA TRP A 445 -14.45 23.00 -9.45
C TRP A 445 -14.13 23.33 -8.00
N LEU A 446 -15.00 22.99 -7.04
CA LEU A 446 -14.80 23.25 -5.63
C LEU A 446 -13.52 22.59 -5.10
N LEU A 447 -13.30 21.32 -5.42
CA LEU A 447 -12.06 20.61 -5.03
C LEU A 447 -10.83 21.28 -5.64
N SER A 448 -10.87 21.61 -6.93
CA SER A 448 -9.75 22.26 -7.63
C SER A 448 -9.45 23.65 -7.04
N TYR A 449 -10.48 24.46 -6.80
CA TYR A 449 -10.38 25.78 -6.21
C TYR A 449 -9.83 25.72 -4.79
N SER A 450 -10.40 24.86 -3.93
CA SER A 450 -9.95 24.64 -2.55
C SER A 450 -8.48 24.23 -2.49
N LYS A 451 -8.07 23.26 -3.33
CA LYS A 451 -6.70 22.77 -3.42
C LYS A 451 -5.75 23.87 -3.89
N ASN A 452 -6.05 24.57 -4.99
CA ASN A 452 -5.18 25.63 -5.53
C ASN A 452 -5.01 26.75 -4.50
N ARG A 453 -6.10 27.18 -3.87
CA ARG A 453 -6.05 28.15 -2.77
C ARG A 453 -5.13 27.69 -1.63
N ALA A 454 -5.18 26.40 -1.28
CA ALA A 454 -4.36 25.84 -0.21
C ALA A 454 -2.88 25.70 -0.57
N ILE A 455 -2.55 25.51 -1.85
CA ILE A 455 -1.16 25.53 -2.35
C ILE A 455 -0.56 26.92 -2.16
N ASP A 456 -1.37 27.96 -2.33
CA ASP A 456 -0.96 29.37 -2.24
C ASP A 456 -1.12 29.97 -0.82
N PHE A 457 -1.32 29.15 0.21
CA PHE A 457 -1.38 29.64 1.58
C PHE A 457 -0.06 30.31 1.98
N ASP A 458 -0.17 31.52 2.55
CA ASP A 458 0.97 32.26 3.04
C ASP A 458 1.51 31.71 4.38
N ALA A 459 2.66 32.22 4.82
CA ALA A 459 3.29 31.80 6.07
C ALA A 459 2.38 32.02 7.28
N LYS A 460 1.56 33.09 7.28
CA LYS A 460 0.61 33.39 8.35
C LYS A 460 -0.46 32.31 8.44
N LYS A 461 -1.04 31.90 7.31
CA LYS A 461 -2.05 30.85 7.27
C LYS A 461 -1.47 29.50 7.69
N HIS A 462 -0.24 29.19 7.26
CA HIS A 462 0.47 28.00 7.71
C HIS A 462 0.69 27.98 9.23
N ALA A 463 1.06 29.11 9.84
CA ALA A 463 1.20 29.24 11.29
C ALA A 463 -0.14 29.01 12.02
N GLU A 464 -1.23 29.61 11.52
CA GLU A 464 -2.59 29.43 12.06
C GLU A 464 -3.02 27.95 12.03
N LEU A 465 -2.82 27.26 10.91
CA LEU A 465 -3.16 25.84 10.77
C LEU A 465 -2.31 24.94 11.68
N GLN A 466 -1.05 25.29 11.87
CA GLN A 466 -0.16 24.58 12.80
C GLN A 466 -0.62 24.78 14.25
N GLU A 467 -0.99 25.99 14.65
CA GLU A 467 -1.54 26.27 15.98
C GLU A 467 -2.87 25.53 16.19
N LYS A 468 -3.76 25.52 15.21
CA LYS A 468 -5.00 24.73 15.23
C LYS A 468 -4.70 23.25 15.44
N SER A 469 -3.72 22.71 14.71
CA SER A 469 -3.30 21.32 14.87
C SER A 469 -2.70 21.04 16.24
N LEU A 470 -1.98 21.98 16.87
CA LEU A 470 -1.46 21.86 18.24
C LEU A 470 -2.56 21.79 19.29
N LYS A 471 -3.70 22.45 19.06
CA LYS A 471 -4.87 22.41 19.95
C LYS A 471 -5.78 21.21 19.71
N SER A 472 -5.56 20.43 18.65
CA SER A 472 -6.36 19.24 18.34
C SER A 472 -6.10 18.10 19.33
N SER A 473 -7.13 17.29 19.62
CA SER A 473 -6.98 16.09 20.46
C SER A 473 -5.99 15.07 19.89
N LEU A 474 -5.77 15.09 18.56
CA LEU A 474 -4.76 14.26 17.90
C LEU A 474 -3.33 14.63 18.30
N ASN A 475 -3.05 15.90 18.61
CA ASN A 475 -1.70 16.36 18.95
C ASN A 475 -1.45 16.38 20.47
N ALA A 476 -2.50 16.56 21.26
CA ALA A 476 -2.44 16.42 22.71
C ALA A 476 -1.97 15.01 23.14
N SER A 477 -2.15 13.99 22.30
CA SER A 477 -1.75 12.60 22.57
C SER A 477 -0.31 12.27 22.13
N ILE A 478 0.51 13.21 21.63
CA ILE A 478 1.85 12.90 21.05
C ILE A 478 2.99 13.61 21.79
N TYR A 479 2.72 14.29 22.90
CA TYR A 479 3.73 15.09 23.60
C TYR A 479 4.59 14.26 24.58
N GLN A 480 5.65 13.59 24.07
CA GLN A 480 7.01 13.46 24.64
C GLN A 480 7.89 12.48 23.79
N PRO A 481 9.23 12.63 23.76
CA PRO A 481 10.00 13.31 22.71
C PRO A 481 10.57 12.41 21.59
N LEU A 482 10.22 12.70 20.33
CA LEU A 482 11.04 12.36 19.14
C LEU A 482 12.05 13.47 18.76
N ILE A 483 12.33 14.38 19.69
CA ILE A 483 13.31 15.48 19.54
C ILE A 483 14.58 15.11 20.32
N THR A 484 15.30 14.07 19.90
CA THR A 484 16.73 13.84 20.22
C THR A 484 17.28 12.74 19.32
N ALA A 485 17.41 13.04 18.02
CA ALA A 485 18.34 12.36 17.12
C ALA A 485 18.58 13.28 15.91
N GLN A 486 19.27 14.39 16.17
CA GLN A 486 20.01 15.12 15.13
C GLN A 486 21.42 14.57 15.06
#